data_AF-A0A1J4W1D0-F1
#
_entry.id   AF-A0A1J4W1D0-F1
#
_cell.length_a   1.000
_cell.length_b   1.000
_cell.length_c   1.000
_cell.angle_alpha   90.00
_cell.angle_beta   90.00
_cell.angle_gamma   90.00
#
_symmetry.space_group_name_H-M   'P 1'
#
loop_
_entity.id
_entity.type
_entity.pdbx_description
1 polymer ?
#
loop_
_entity_poly.entity_id
_entity_poly.type
_entity_poly.pdbx_seq_one_letter_code
_entity_poly.pdbx_strand_id
1 'polypeptide(L)'
;MKKFALIAISLLILVGIAGFTSHEAGAIDDSYVIINVTHYGNFEDPNYPDDNPDMSDRIFVGNSSEEAGRGYLVLQLTDNGEPIIDLSEDYFNPQDDFPGIHILRGADENGSFIQFNSHGFNNNKTREDIIFEISLVNAVIAQFGQVPIQIYDLYEGVPCGVDKNNPENSTGVDTVVFDIGGTEAELCGTTGSGADRGRIYYNPQDMTAPEIEITDTDPNMPYTNFGGEKNISIHFTSSEFPIDVDFRLLNSTQDIIDVQGTHTVNNESEIPLIYTLPGDLALGDYQLWMIAEDPDENAAEVLVGDIRVRDERTRSGGDEDDEDDNDGIVIFDEDLSLDVKRIDTGINDLLNDPISLNGDYEKESGSWGAWIIVIIIVDFILLLIILAALGLKR
;
A
#
# COMPACT_ATOMS: atom_id res chain seq x y z
N MET A 1 14.91 51.52 -24.32
CA MET A 1 15.84 50.59 -23.62
C MET A 1 15.41 50.27 -22.18
N LYS A 2 15.11 51.24 -21.30
CA LYS A 2 14.70 50.95 -19.90
C LYS A 2 13.43 50.10 -19.71
N LYS A 3 12.46 50.13 -20.64
CA LYS A 3 11.23 49.31 -20.58
C LYS A 3 11.43 47.83 -20.98
N PHE A 4 12.51 47.50 -21.70
CA PHE A 4 12.79 46.12 -22.12
C PHE A 4 13.55 45.32 -21.06
N ALA A 5 14.36 45.99 -20.22
CA ALA A 5 15.04 45.34 -19.10
C ALA A 5 14.06 44.86 -18.00
N LEU A 6 12.95 45.57 -17.79
CA LEU A 6 11.94 45.14 -16.80
C LEU A 6 11.18 43.88 -17.22
N ILE A 7 10.87 43.71 -18.52
CA ILE A 7 10.12 42.55 -19.01
C ILE A 7 11.01 41.29 -18.99
N ALA A 8 12.29 41.41 -19.32
CA ALA A 8 13.23 40.28 -19.26
C ALA A 8 13.50 39.81 -17.81
N ILE A 9 13.53 40.72 -16.84
CA ILE A 9 13.68 40.37 -15.42
C ILE A 9 12.39 39.72 -14.88
N SER A 10 11.20 40.18 -15.29
CA SER A 10 9.95 39.54 -14.90
C SER A 10 9.78 38.13 -15.50
N LEU A 11 10.30 37.86 -16.70
CA LEU A 11 10.26 36.52 -17.30
C LEU A 11 11.25 35.55 -16.62
N LEU A 12 12.43 36.03 -16.21
CA LEU A 12 13.40 35.23 -15.45
C LEU A 12 12.93 34.92 -14.03
N ILE A 13 12.15 35.82 -13.42
CA ILE A 13 11.51 35.57 -12.11
C ILE A 13 10.33 34.59 -12.25
N LEU A 14 9.60 34.60 -13.37
CA LEU A 14 8.51 33.63 -13.60
C LEU A 14 9.05 32.21 -13.87
N VAL A 15 10.17 32.08 -14.58
CA VAL A 15 10.84 30.79 -14.81
C VAL A 15 11.58 30.29 -13.54
N GLY A 16 12.02 31.21 -12.67
CA GLY A 16 12.66 30.86 -11.40
C GLY A 16 11.69 30.41 -10.29
N ILE A 17 10.39 30.70 -10.39
CA ILE A 17 9.37 30.27 -9.42
C ILE A 17 8.72 28.94 -9.84
N ALA A 18 8.81 28.55 -11.12
CA ALA A 18 8.49 27.20 -11.58
C ALA A 18 9.69 26.25 -11.47
N GLY A 19 10.56 26.47 -10.49
CA GLY A 19 11.38 25.40 -9.96
C GLY A 19 10.43 24.42 -9.29
N PHE A 20 9.84 23.53 -10.11
CA PHE A 20 9.34 22.26 -9.63
C PHE A 20 10.52 21.65 -8.88
N THR A 21 10.51 21.79 -7.55
CA THR A 21 11.11 20.77 -6.74
C THR A 21 10.39 19.51 -7.18
N SER A 22 11.06 18.69 -7.97
CA SER A 22 10.75 17.27 -7.98
C SER A 22 10.89 16.91 -6.51
N HIS A 23 9.76 16.91 -5.80
CA HIS A 23 9.63 16.01 -4.67
C HIS A 23 10.01 14.68 -5.30
N GLU A 24 11.16 14.15 -4.89
CA GLU A 24 11.41 12.73 -5.09
C GLU A 24 10.14 12.10 -4.55
N ALA A 25 9.33 11.54 -5.46
CA ALA A 25 8.12 10.84 -5.04
C ALA A 25 8.58 9.91 -3.93
N GLY A 26 7.91 9.96 -2.78
CA GLY A 26 8.12 8.98 -1.73
C GLY A 26 8.18 7.61 -2.38
N ALA A 27 9.05 6.74 -1.86
CA ALA A 27 9.12 5.39 -2.39
C ALA A 27 7.71 4.80 -2.24
N ILE A 28 6.96 4.71 -3.34
CA ILE A 28 5.63 4.10 -3.33
C ILE A 28 5.89 2.66 -2.89
N ASP A 29 5.34 2.27 -1.74
CA ASP A 29 5.41 0.89 -1.31
C ASP A 29 4.90 -0.02 -2.42
N ASP A 30 5.51 -1.21 -2.53
CA ASP A 30 5.11 -2.14 -3.58
C ASP A 30 3.62 -2.44 -3.48
N SER A 31 2.92 -2.30 -4.60
CA SER A 31 1.51 -2.62 -4.71
C SER A 31 1.35 -4.12 -4.91
N TYR A 32 0.31 -4.71 -4.32
CA TYR A 32 0.00 -6.13 -4.49
C TYR A 32 -1.47 -6.33 -4.85
N VAL A 33 -1.76 -7.42 -5.55
CA VAL A 33 -3.10 -7.98 -5.70
C VAL A 33 -3.15 -9.30 -4.98
N ILE A 34 -4.16 -9.46 -4.13
CA ILE A 34 -4.54 -10.71 -3.50
C ILE A 34 -5.73 -11.24 -4.27
N ILE A 35 -5.65 -12.48 -4.76
CA ILE A 35 -6.70 -13.16 -5.51
C ILE A 35 -7.16 -14.35 -4.68
N ASN A 36 -8.46 -14.46 -4.46
CA ASN A 36 -9.08 -15.53 -3.67
C ASN A 36 -10.23 -16.19 -4.44
N VAL A 37 -10.03 -17.40 -4.95
CA VAL A 37 -11.07 -18.18 -5.63
C VAL A 37 -12.00 -18.80 -4.58
N THR A 38 -13.19 -18.23 -4.42
CA THR A 38 -14.15 -18.64 -3.40
C THR A 38 -15.11 -19.73 -3.87
N HIS A 39 -15.22 -19.93 -5.19
CA HIS A 39 -16.04 -20.97 -5.77
C HIS A 39 -15.52 -21.38 -7.16
N TYR A 40 -15.61 -22.66 -7.46
CA TYR A 40 -15.53 -23.19 -8.82
C TYR A 40 -16.53 -24.35 -8.98
N GLY A 41 -17.07 -24.54 -10.17
CA GLY A 41 -18.06 -25.58 -10.45
C GLY A 41 -17.98 -26.06 -11.90
N ASN A 42 -18.21 -27.35 -12.11
CA ASN A 42 -18.26 -27.98 -13.43
C ASN A 42 -19.61 -28.67 -13.62
N PHE A 43 -20.29 -28.37 -14.72
CA PHE A 43 -21.52 -29.03 -15.12
C PHE A 43 -21.31 -29.78 -16.43
N GLU A 44 -21.48 -31.11 -16.38
CA GLU A 44 -21.45 -31.99 -17.53
C GLU A 44 -22.88 -32.42 -17.91
N ASP A 45 -23.31 -32.15 -19.16
CA ASP A 45 -24.59 -32.64 -19.65
C ASP A 45 -24.51 -34.17 -19.78
N PRO A 46 -25.40 -34.94 -19.13
CA PRO A 46 -25.38 -36.40 -19.20
C PRO A 46 -25.49 -36.99 -20.61
N ASN A 47 -25.94 -36.20 -21.59
CA ASN A 47 -26.04 -36.60 -22.99
C ASN A 47 -24.74 -36.36 -23.78
N TYR A 48 -23.76 -35.66 -23.20
CA TYR A 48 -22.49 -35.26 -23.81
C TYR A 48 -21.30 -35.50 -22.86
N PRO A 49 -21.01 -36.76 -22.48
CA PRO A 49 -20.00 -37.09 -21.46
C PRO A 49 -18.54 -36.99 -21.93
N ASP A 50 -18.31 -36.49 -23.14
CA ASP A 50 -16.97 -36.43 -23.74
C ASP A 50 -16.39 -35.00 -23.70
N ASP A 51 -17.14 -34.01 -23.22
CA ASP A 51 -16.75 -32.59 -23.24
C ASP A 51 -16.06 -32.10 -21.96
N ASN A 52 -15.90 -32.98 -20.95
CA ASN A 52 -15.03 -32.85 -19.76
C ASN A 52 -14.69 -31.41 -19.29
N PRO A 53 -15.68 -30.62 -18.82
CA PRO A 53 -15.42 -29.33 -18.18
C PRO A 53 -14.48 -29.50 -16.98
N ASP A 54 -13.49 -28.62 -16.84
CA ASP A 54 -12.36 -28.81 -15.95
C ASP A 54 -11.94 -27.59 -15.11
N MET A 55 -12.79 -26.57 -15.04
CA MET A 55 -12.62 -25.41 -14.15
C MET A 55 -12.21 -25.83 -12.73
N SER A 56 -11.21 -25.14 -12.19
CA SER A 56 -10.63 -25.45 -10.89
C SER A 56 -10.23 -24.19 -10.13
N ASP A 57 -9.70 -24.37 -8.92
CA ASP A 57 -9.17 -23.31 -8.07
C ASP A 57 -7.75 -22.87 -8.44
N ARG A 58 -7.19 -23.37 -9.54
CA ARG A 58 -5.82 -23.05 -9.97
C ARG A 58 -5.74 -21.65 -10.56
N ILE A 59 -4.63 -20.98 -10.27
CA ILE A 59 -4.32 -19.65 -10.77
C ILE A 59 -3.01 -19.71 -11.54
N PHE A 60 -3.01 -19.18 -12.76
CA PHE A 60 -1.86 -19.12 -13.67
C PHE A 60 -1.48 -17.66 -13.90
N VAL A 61 -0.19 -17.35 -14.09
CA VAL A 61 0.30 -15.97 -14.20
C VAL A 61 1.21 -15.79 -15.41
N GLY A 62 1.04 -14.67 -16.11
CA GLY A 62 1.88 -14.25 -17.21
C GLY A 62 1.67 -15.12 -18.45
N ASN A 63 2.70 -15.83 -18.90
CA ASN A 63 2.59 -16.82 -19.99
C ASN A 63 2.95 -18.22 -19.49
N SER A 64 2.89 -18.44 -18.18
CA SER A 64 3.23 -19.72 -17.56
C SER A 64 2.08 -20.70 -17.71
N SER A 65 2.38 -21.89 -18.24
CA SER A 65 1.48 -23.04 -18.13
C SER A 65 1.57 -23.74 -16.77
N GLU A 66 2.55 -23.35 -15.94
CA GLU A 66 2.68 -23.83 -14.57
C GLU A 66 1.78 -23.00 -13.65
N GLU A 67 1.08 -23.70 -12.77
CA GLU A 67 0.22 -23.14 -11.74
C GLU A 67 1.04 -22.27 -10.77
N ALA A 68 0.62 -21.03 -10.55
CA ALA A 68 1.22 -20.10 -9.60
C ALA A 68 0.64 -20.25 -8.19
N GLY A 69 -0.61 -20.72 -8.07
CA GLY A 69 -1.28 -20.96 -6.78
C GLY A 69 -2.60 -21.73 -6.89
N ARG A 70 -3.17 -22.08 -5.74
CA ARG A 70 -4.50 -22.72 -5.61
C ARG A 70 -5.36 -22.00 -4.60
N GLY A 71 -6.54 -21.57 -5.01
CA GLY A 71 -7.53 -20.90 -4.17
C GLY A 71 -7.12 -19.50 -3.73
N TYR A 72 -5.83 -19.24 -3.56
CA TYR A 72 -5.29 -18.01 -3.04
C TYR A 72 -3.94 -17.70 -3.70
N LEU A 73 -3.71 -16.45 -4.05
CA LEU A 73 -2.44 -15.98 -4.62
C LEU A 73 -2.21 -14.51 -4.28
N VAL A 74 -1.00 -14.16 -3.83
CA VAL A 74 -0.54 -12.78 -3.71
C VAL A 74 0.42 -12.50 -4.85
N LEU A 75 0.15 -11.46 -5.63
CA LEU A 75 1.00 -11.04 -6.74
C LEU A 75 1.40 -9.59 -6.58
N GLN A 76 2.70 -9.36 -6.69
CA GLN A 76 3.26 -8.02 -6.79
C GLN A 76 2.83 -7.36 -8.11
N LEU A 77 2.46 -6.09 -8.04
CA LEU A 77 2.01 -5.26 -9.16
C LEU A 77 3.05 -4.22 -9.55
N THR A 78 3.88 -3.75 -8.61
CA THR A 78 4.95 -2.79 -8.86
C THR A 78 6.29 -3.28 -8.30
N ASP A 79 7.38 -2.87 -8.91
CA ASP A 79 8.75 -3.00 -8.37
C ASP A 79 9.40 -1.61 -8.35
N ASN A 80 9.59 -1.05 -7.16
CA ASN A 80 10.03 0.34 -6.97
C ASN A 80 9.06 1.36 -7.61
N GLY A 81 7.76 1.14 -7.45
CA GLY A 81 6.70 2.01 -7.99
C GLY A 81 6.43 1.88 -9.50
N GLU A 82 7.20 1.08 -10.23
CA GLU A 82 6.97 0.84 -11.67
C GLU A 82 6.10 -0.41 -11.88
N PRO A 83 5.07 -0.38 -12.74
CA PRO A 83 4.23 -1.54 -13.01
C PRO A 83 5.03 -2.74 -13.54
N ILE A 84 4.76 -3.92 -12.99
CA ILE A 84 5.29 -5.19 -13.50
C ILE A 84 4.43 -5.61 -14.69
N ILE A 85 5.07 -5.78 -15.85
CA ILE A 85 4.40 -6.12 -17.10
C ILE A 85 4.83 -7.53 -17.51
N ASP A 86 3.87 -8.43 -17.67
CA ASP A 86 4.08 -9.77 -18.18
C ASP A 86 4.16 -9.72 -19.72
N LEU A 87 5.20 -9.08 -20.27
CA LEU A 87 5.44 -9.01 -21.71
C LEU A 87 5.93 -10.36 -22.22
N SER A 88 5.14 -11.02 -23.06
CA SER A 88 5.74 -11.79 -24.15
C SER A 88 5.00 -11.53 -25.45
N GLU A 89 5.77 -11.39 -26.53
CA GLU A 89 5.27 -11.35 -27.91
C GLU A 89 4.65 -12.70 -28.34
N ASP A 90 4.92 -13.76 -27.58
CA ASP A 90 4.27 -15.07 -27.70
C ASP A 90 2.89 -15.00 -27.03
N TYR A 91 2.03 -14.25 -27.71
CA TYR A 91 0.62 -14.07 -27.43
C TYR A 91 0.01 -15.40 -26.96
N PHE A 92 -0.47 -15.42 -25.72
CA PHE A 92 -1.32 -16.47 -25.18
C PHE A 92 -2.28 -16.93 -26.28
N ASN A 93 -2.17 -18.19 -26.70
CA ASN A 93 -3.03 -18.70 -27.74
C ASN A 93 -4.44 -18.75 -27.13
N PRO A 94 -5.40 -17.94 -27.62
CA PRO A 94 -6.73 -17.89 -27.04
C PRO A 94 -7.52 -19.19 -27.25
N GLN A 95 -6.89 -20.27 -27.71
CA GLN A 95 -7.43 -21.62 -27.83
C GLN A 95 -6.89 -22.56 -26.75
N ASP A 96 -5.92 -22.13 -25.95
CA ASP A 96 -5.36 -22.93 -24.88
C ASP A 96 -6.36 -22.92 -23.72
N ASP A 97 -6.79 -24.12 -23.35
CA ASP A 97 -7.76 -24.36 -22.30
C ASP A 97 -7.02 -24.57 -20.98
N PHE A 98 -7.37 -23.78 -19.97
CA PHE A 98 -6.72 -23.81 -18.66
C PHE A 98 -7.75 -24.11 -17.59
N PRO A 99 -7.52 -25.12 -16.73
CA PRO A 99 -8.45 -25.48 -15.67
C PRO A 99 -8.35 -24.46 -14.54
N GLY A 100 -8.90 -23.26 -14.68
CA GLY A 100 -8.83 -22.19 -13.67
C GLY A 100 -8.77 -20.77 -14.24
N ILE A 101 -8.14 -19.85 -13.49
CA ILE A 101 -8.01 -18.43 -13.89
C ILE A 101 -6.59 -18.15 -14.36
N HIS A 102 -6.49 -17.51 -15.53
CA HIS A 102 -5.24 -17.01 -16.06
C HIS A 102 -5.12 -15.49 -15.89
N ILE A 103 -4.07 -15.06 -15.18
CA ILE A 103 -3.79 -13.68 -14.80
C ILE A 103 -2.68 -13.11 -15.67
N LEU A 104 -2.89 -11.91 -16.20
CA LEU A 104 -1.88 -11.16 -16.94
C LEU A 104 -1.77 -9.75 -16.39
N ARG A 105 -0.56 -9.29 -16.06
CA ARG A 105 -0.30 -7.89 -15.73
C ARG A 105 0.18 -7.14 -16.97
N GLY A 106 -0.34 -5.94 -17.18
CA GLY A 106 0.06 -5.13 -18.31
C GLY A 106 -0.19 -3.64 -18.16
N ALA A 107 0.12 -2.89 -19.20
CA ALA A 107 -0.21 -1.46 -19.30
C ALA A 107 -0.66 -1.12 -20.73
N ASP A 108 -1.68 -0.28 -20.84
CA ASP A 108 -2.15 0.27 -22.12
C ASP A 108 -2.50 1.77 -22.00
N GLU A 109 -3.21 2.34 -22.98
CA GLU A 109 -3.59 3.76 -22.99
C GLU A 109 -4.51 4.17 -21.82
N ASN A 110 -5.15 3.22 -21.15
CA ASN A 110 -5.99 3.46 -19.97
C ASN A 110 -5.23 3.24 -18.64
N GLY A 111 -3.95 2.86 -18.69
CA GLY A 111 -3.09 2.67 -17.52
C GLY A 111 -2.69 1.22 -17.28
N SER A 112 -2.15 0.97 -16.08
CA SER A 112 -1.75 -0.36 -15.60
C SER A 112 -2.99 -1.20 -15.29
N PHE A 113 -2.95 -2.48 -15.65
CA PHE A 113 -4.08 -3.39 -15.46
C PHE A 113 -3.65 -4.78 -15.01
N ILE A 114 -4.61 -5.46 -14.39
CA ILE A 114 -4.62 -6.91 -14.18
C ILE A 114 -5.77 -7.46 -15.03
N GLN A 115 -5.45 -8.39 -15.93
CA GLN A 115 -6.42 -9.08 -16.76
C GLN A 115 -6.65 -10.49 -16.23
N PHE A 116 -7.92 -10.85 -16.09
CA PHE A 116 -8.38 -12.17 -15.68
C PHE A 116 -9.00 -12.84 -16.90
N ASN A 117 -8.61 -14.08 -17.16
CA ASN A 117 -9.21 -14.90 -18.20
C ASN A 117 -9.68 -16.21 -17.57
N SER A 118 -10.97 -16.51 -17.70
CA SER A 118 -11.52 -17.84 -17.49
C SER A 118 -11.75 -18.46 -18.86
N HIS A 119 -11.29 -19.69 -19.04
CA HIS A 119 -11.47 -20.44 -20.27
C HIS A 119 -12.49 -21.53 -20.01
N GLY A 120 -13.40 -21.74 -20.96
CA GLY A 120 -14.15 -22.98 -20.99
C GLY A 120 -13.93 -23.78 -22.25
N PHE A 121 -14.05 -23.18 -23.43
CA PHE A 121 -13.94 -23.89 -24.73
C PHE A 121 -14.68 -25.23 -24.80
N ASN A 122 -15.66 -25.41 -23.94
CA ASN A 122 -16.40 -26.63 -23.79
C ASN A 122 -17.57 -26.65 -24.78
N ASN A 123 -18.29 -27.76 -24.85
CA ASN A 123 -19.55 -27.78 -25.58
C ASN A 123 -20.55 -26.79 -24.95
N ASN A 124 -21.43 -26.20 -25.77
CA ASN A 124 -22.46 -25.27 -25.29
C ASN A 124 -23.52 -25.90 -24.36
N LYS A 125 -23.39 -27.19 -24.06
CA LYS A 125 -24.20 -27.96 -23.11
C LYS A 125 -23.53 -28.18 -21.77
N THR A 126 -22.22 -28.04 -21.70
CA THR A 126 -21.48 -28.07 -20.43
C THR A 126 -21.19 -26.65 -19.99
N ARG A 127 -20.89 -26.48 -18.69
CA ARG A 127 -20.64 -25.18 -18.09
C ARG A 127 -19.57 -25.28 -17.03
N GLU A 128 -18.95 -24.15 -16.81
CA GLU A 128 -17.93 -23.92 -15.81
C GLU A 128 -18.23 -22.61 -15.12
N ASP A 129 -18.23 -22.65 -13.80
CA ASP A 129 -18.54 -21.51 -12.97
C ASP A 129 -17.32 -21.17 -12.13
N ILE A 130 -17.04 -19.88 -11.97
CA ILE A 130 -16.00 -19.40 -11.06
C ILE A 130 -16.42 -18.11 -10.38
N ILE A 131 -16.10 -18.01 -9.09
CA ILE A 131 -16.22 -16.78 -8.31
C ILE A 131 -14.90 -16.56 -7.60
N PHE A 132 -14.37 -15.35 -7.73
CA PHE A 132 -13.15 -14.96 -7.04
C PHE A 132 -13.21 -13.51 -6.59
N GLU A 133 -12.54 -13.25 -5.49
CA GLU A 133 -12.40 -11.95 -4.86
C GLU A 133 -10.99 -11.43 -5.12
N ILE A 134 -10.88 -10.11 -5.22
CA ILE A 134 -9.63 -9.38 -5.36
C ILE A 134 -9.54 -8.38 -4.24
N SER A 135 -8.37 -8.28 -3.62
CA SER A 135 -7.99 -7.18 -2.74
C SER A 135 -6.68 -6.56 -3.21
N LEU A 136 -6.67 -5.26 -3.42
CA LEU A 136 -5.48 -4.47 -3.74
C LEU A 136 -4.86 -3.94 -2.44
N VAL A 137 -3.54 -4.05 -2.35
CA VAL A 137 -2.73 -3.45 -1.28
C VAL A 137 -1.84 -2.38 -1.93
N ASN A 138 -1.80 -1.19 -1.33
CA ASN A 138 -1.11 -0.01 -1.88
C ASN A 138 -1.50 0.29 -3.34
N ALA A 139 -2.77 0.04 -3.69
CA ALA A 139 -3.34 0.39 -4.98
C ALA A 139 -4.87 0.48 -4.88
N VAL A 140 -5.47 1.30 -5.75
CA VAL A 140 -6.92 1.47 -5.85
C VAL A 140 -7.42 1.12 -7.25
N ILE A 141 -8.68 0.67 -7.34
CA ILE A 141 -9.35 0.39 -8.61
C ILE A 141 -9.64 1.72 -9.31
N ALA A 142 -8.99 1.94 -10.46
CA ALA A 142 -9.21 3.11 -11.28
C ALA A 142 -10.41 2.93 -12.23
N GLN A 143 -10.52 1.75 -12.84
CA GLN A 143 -11.54 1.46 -13.85
C GLN A 143 -11.66 -0.05 -14.08
N PHE A 144 -12.84 -0.50 -14.52
CA PHE A 144 -13.00 -1.80 -15.16
C PHE A 144 -13.05 -1.68 -16.69
N GLY A 145 -12.23 -2.47 -17.38
CA GLY A 145 -12.16 -2.55 -18.83
C GLY A 145 -12.66 -3.88 -19.37
N GLN A 146 -13.48 -3.81 -20.43
CA GLN A 146 -13.89 -5.00 -21.17
C GLN A 146 -12.92 -5.25 -22.33
N VAL A 147 -12.37 -6.46 -22.40
CA VAL A 147 -11.56 -6.91 -23.55
C VAL A 147 -12.50 -7.61 -24.54
N PRO A 148 -12.34 -7.46 -25.86
CA PRO A 148 -13.22 -8.12 -26.80
C PRO A 148 -13.07 -9.66 -26.70
N ILE A 149 -14.00 -10.33 -26.00
CA ILE A 149 -14.57 -11.69 -26.13
C ILE A 149 -15.37 -11.97 -24.83
N GLN A 150 -16.70 -12.17 -24.99
CA GLN A 150 -17.80 -12.30 -24.00
C GLN A 150 -17.85 -11.26 -22.85
N ILE A 151 -19.07 -10.80 -22.56
CA ILE A 151 -19.32 -9.53 -21.89
C ILE A 151 -19.63 -9.79 -20.43
N TYR A 152 -18.73 -9.41 -19.53
CA TYR A 152 -19.11 -9.19 -18.14
C TYR A 152 -20.17 -8.09 -18.09
N ASP A 153 -21.35 -8.43 -17.58
CA ASP A 153 -22.44 -7.50 -17.39
C ASP A 153 -22.10 -6.62 -16.16
N LEU A 154 -21.75 -5.35 -16.41
CA LEU A 154 -21.49 -4.35 -15.37
C LEU A 154 -22.80 -3.96 -14.69
N TYR A 155 -23.18 -4.69 -13.63
CA TYR A 155 -24.43 -4.46 -12.91
C TYR A 155 -24.22 -4.32 -11.40
N GLU A 156 -24.59 -3.17 -10.87
CA GLU A 156 -24.87 -3.01 -9.44
C GLU A 156 -26.18 -3.74 -9.09
N GLY A 157 -26.10 -4.72 -8.18
CA GLY A 157 -27.27 -5.33 -7.53
C GLY A 157 -27.94 -6.49 -8.26
N VAL A 158 -27.33 -7.04 -9.32
CA VAL A 158 -27.74 -8.34 -9.88
C VAL A 158 -26.92 -9.44 -9.20
N PRO A 159 -27.55 -10.45 -8.57
CA PRO A 159 -26.81 -11.56 -8.00
C PRO A 159 -26.10 -12.33 -9.13
N CYS A 160 -24.81 -12.63 -8.91
CA CYS A 160 -23.98 -13.52 -9.71
C CYS A 160 -24.80 -14.71 -10.22
N GLY A 161 -24.71 -14.98 -11.53
CA GLY A 161 -25.50 -16.02 -12.19
C GLY A 161 -25.15 -17.44 -11.75
N VAL A 162 -24.12 -17.63 -10.93
CA VAL A 162 -23.64 -18.93 -10.45
C VAL A 162 -24.49 -19.44 -9.28
N ASP A 163 -25.08 -20.63 -9.44
CA ASP A 163 -25.68 -21.37 -8.34
C ASP A 163 -24.61 -22.22 -7.65
N LYS A 164 -24.04 -21.67 -6.56
CA LYS A 164 -22.98 -22.30 -5.76
C LYS A 164 -23.30 -23.75 -5.31
N ASN A 165 -24.59 -24.12 -5.24
CA ASN A 165 -25.01 -25.46 -4.81
C ASN A 165 -25.34 -26.39 -5.99
N ASN A 166 -25.63 -25.85 -7.17
CA ASN A 166 -25.98 -26.63 -8.34
C ASN A 166 -25.62 -25.89 -9.66
N PRO A 167 -24.40 -26.09 -10.19
CA PRO A 167 -23.93 -25.46 -11.43
C PRO A 167 -24.86 -25.65 -12.66
N GLU A 168 -25.69 -26.70 -12.69
CA GLU A 168 -26.72 -26.90 -13.74
C GLU A 168 -27.70 -25.72 -13.82
N ASN A 169 -27.99 -25.08 -12.68
CA ASN A 169 -28.94 -23.98 -12.56
C ASN A 169 -28.32 -22.61 -12.84
N SER A 170 -27.00 -22.51 -13.01
CA SER A 170 -26.33 -21.25 -13.24
C SER A 170 -26.90 -20.56 -14.49
N THR A 171 -27.21 -19.27 -14.41
CA THR A 171 -27.95 -18.55 -15.45
C THR A 171 -27.06 -18.10 -16.61
N GLY A 172 -25.75 -18.25 -16.49
CA GLY A 172 -24.79 -17.75 -17.48
C GLY A 172 -24.69 -16.23 -17.50
N VAL A 173 -24.89 -15.59 -16.34
CA VAL A 173 -24.78 -14.14 -16.19
C VAL A 173 -23.49 -13.86 -15.44
N ASP A 174 -22.54 -13.27 -16.14
CA ASP A 174 -21.26 -12.85 -15.59
C ASP A 174 -21.45 -11.51 -14.88
N THR A 175 -20.81 -11.32 -13.74
CA THR A 175 -20.99 -10.10 -12.93
C THR A 175 -19.66 -9.68 -12.33
N VAL A 176 -19.44 -8.37 -12.23
CA VAL A 176 -18.32 -7.76 -11.53
C VAL A 176 -18.88 -6.73 -10.57
N VAL A 177 -18.51 -6.84 -9.29
CA VAL A 177 -18.88 -5.89 -8.23
C VAL A 177 -17.60 -5.23 -7.74
N PHE A 178 -17.52 -3.90 -7.83
CA PHE A 178 -16.36 -3.12 -7.40
C PHE A 178 -16.78 -1.67 -7.13
N ASP A 179 -15.95 -0.96 -6.37
CA ASP A 179 -16.06 0.49 -6.19
C ASP A 179 -14.85 1.19 -6.83
N ILE A 180 -15.09 2.22 -7.65
CA ILE A 180 -13.99 3.06 -8.17
C ILE A 180 -13.36 3.82 -7.00
N GLY A 181 -12.05 3.73 -6.86
CA GLY A 181 -11.29 4.21 -5.70
C GLY A 181 -11.31 3.25 -4.51
N GLY A 182 -12.05 2.15 -4.59
CA GLY A 182 -11.98 1.05 -3.63
C GLY A 182 -10.79 0.13 -3.89
N THR A 183 -10.54 -0.77 -2.94
CA THR A 183 -9.45 -1.76 -3.01
C THR A 183 -9.96 -3.18 -3.27
N GLU A 184 -11.28 -3.39 -3.30
CA GLU A 184 -11.88 -4.72 -3.41
C GLU A 184 -12.74 -4.87 -4.67
N ALA A 185 -12.71 -6.06 -5.26
CA ALA A 185 -13.62 -6.46 -6.33
C ALA A 185 -14.03 -7.94 -6.20
N GLU A 186 -15.26 -8.27 -6.54
CA GLU A 186 -15.74 -9.64 -6.72
C GLU A 186 -16.08 -9.87 -8.19
N LEU A 187 -15.55 -10.94 -8.77
CA LEU A 187 -15.80 -11.35 -10.14
C LEU A 187 -16.47 -12.72 -10.15
N CYS A 188 -17.47 -12.85 -11.00
CA CYS A 188 -18.24 -14.05 -11.21
C CYS A 188 -18.39 -14.28 -12.71
N GLY A 189 -18.01 -15.47 -13.17
CA GLY A 189 -18.10 -15.86 -14.57
C GLY A 189 -18.66 -17.27 -14.73
N THR A 190 -19.43 -17.48 -15.81
CA THR A 190 -19.89 -18.79 -16.26
C THR A 190 -19.43 -19.02 -17.70
N THR A 191 -18.38 -19.82 -17.88
CA THR A 191 -17.87 -20.19 -19.20
C THR A 191 -18.57 -21.44 -19.75
N GLY A 192 -18.76 -21.44 -21.08
CA GLY A 192 -19.22 -22.60 -21.85
C GLY A 192 -18.29 -22.81 -23.04
N SER A 193 -18.79 -22.59 -24.26
CA SER A 193 -17.96 -22.62 -25.48
C SER A 193 -17.10 -21.38 -25.72
N GLY A 194 -16.99 -20.51 -24.71
CA GLY A 194 -16.32 -19.22 -24.77
C GLY A 194 -15.23 -19.10 -23.72
N ALA A 195 -14.74 -17.88 -23.57
CA ALA A 195 -13.85 -17.47 -22.50
C ALA A 195 -14.32 -16.09 -22.04
N ASP A 196 -14.18 -15.78 -20.76
CA ASP A 196 -14.51 -14.47 -20.24
C ASP A 196 -13.23 -13.72 -19.92
N ARG A 197 -13.21 -12.42 -20.25
CA ARG A 197 -12.03 -11.57 -20.06
C ARG A 197 -12.40 -10.24 -19.42
N GLY A 198 -11.85 -10.01 -18.23
CA GLY A 198 -12.01 -8.75 -17.50
C GLY A 198 -10.66 -8.09 -17.24
N ARG A 199 -10.60 -6.76 -17.34
CA ARG A 199 -9.45 -5.97 -16.87
C ARG A 199 -9.86 -5.10 -15.71
N ILE A 200 -9.08 -5.15 -14.64
CA ILE A 200 -9.10 -4.13 -13.59
C ILE A 200 -7.89 -3.25 -13.82
N TYR A 201 -8.16 -1.99 -14.17
CA TYR A 201 -7.15 -0.94 -14.15
C TYR A 201 -6.98 -0.45 -12.73
N TYR A 202 -5.73 -0.33 -12.30
CA TYR A 202 -5.38 0.09 -10.95
C TYR A 202 -4.43 1.28 -10.99
N ASN A 203 -4.45 2.08 -9.93
CA ASN A 203 -3.46 3.10 -9.68
C ASN A 203 -2.70 2.72 -8.41
N PRO A 204 -1.37 2.50 -8.47
CA PRO A 204 -0.55 2.44 -7.27
C PRO A 204 -0.79 3.68 -6.42
N GLN A 205 -1.00 3.46 -5.13
CA GLN A 205 -1.20 4.53 -4.16
C GLN A 205 -0.76 3.97 -2.81
N ASP A 206 0.18 4.61 -2.15
CA ASP A 206 0.52 4.19 -0.81
C ASP A 206 -0.68 4.40 0.13
N MET A 207 -1.03 3.34 0.85
CA MET A 207 -2.12 3.32 1.81
C MET A 207 -1.67 2.77 3.15
N THR A 208 -0.37 2.50 3.30
CA THR A 208 0.19 1.87 4.49
C THR A 208 0.87 2.94 5.32
N ALA A 209 0.46 3.06 6.57
CA ALA A 209 1.14 3.97 7.50
C ALA A 209 2.51 3.42 7.90
N PRO A 210 3.47 4.29 8.26
CA PRO A 210 4.80 3.86 8.65
C PRO A 210 4.76 2.97 9.90
N GLU A 211 5.45 1.83 9.88
CA GLU A 211 5.60 0.99 11.07
C GLU A 211 6.66 1.59 11.98
N ILE A 212 6.22 2.14 13.12
CA ILE A 212 7.11 2.78 14.09
C ILE A 212 7.28 1.94 15.37
N GLU A 213 8.53 1.67 15.75
CA GLU A 213 8.88 1.04 17.03
C GLU A 213 9.77 1.97 17.87
N ILE A 214 9.33 2.33 19.09
CA ILE A 214 10.14 3.08 20.05
C ILE A 214 11.21 2.16 20.64
N THR A 215 12.48 2.46 20.39
CA THR A 215 13.60 1.62 20.81
C THR A 215 14.22 2.07 22.13
N ASP A 216 14.27 3.37 22.39
CA ASP A 216 14.78 3.92 23.66
C ASP A 216 14.29 5.36 23.91
N THR A 217 14.34 5.78 25.17
CA THR A 217 14.06 7.16 25.60
C THR A 217 15.07 7.62 26.65
N ASP A 218 15.51 8.87 26.59
CA ASP A 218 16.29 9.51 27.66
C ASP A 218 15.65 10.83 28.08
N PRO A 219 15.07 10.93 29.30
CA PRO A 219 15.03 9.90 30.34
C PRO A 219 14.13 8.71 29.96
N ASN A 220 14.47 7.53 30.47
CA ASN A 220 13.69 6.31 30.25
C ASN A 220 12.26 6.45 30.77
N MET A 221 11.31 5.94 29.98
CA MET A 221 9.89 5.90 30.34
C MET A 221 9.54 4.65 31.20
N PRO A 222 8.60 4.76 32.15
CA PRO A 222 7.86 5.97 32.53
C PRO A 222 8.73 6.99 33.29
N TYR A 223 8.51 8.28 33.02
CA TYR A 223 9.31 9.37 33.59
C TYR A 223 8.54 10.16 34.66
N THR A 224 9.21 10.55 35.75
CA THR A 224 8.64 11.48 36.75
C THR A 224 9.33 12.84 36.68
N ASN A 225 8.56 13.88 36.33
CA ASN A 225 9.00 15.27 36.35
C ASN A 225 8.62 15.93 37.68
N PHE A 226 9.57 16.62 38.32
CA PHE A 226 9.34 17.37 39.56
C PHE A 226 9.10 18.88 39.31
N GLY A 227 8.81 19.24 38.05
CA GLY A 227 8.59 20.61 37.59
C GLY A 227 9.75 21.13 36.74
N GLY A 228 9.47 22.14 35.93
CA GLY A 228 10.44 22.72 35.00
C GLY A 228 10.51 21.97 33.66
N GLU A 229 11.10 22.67 32.69
CA GLU A 229 11.25 22.16 31.33
C GLU A 229 12.27 21.03 31.27
N LYS A 230 12.00 20.02 30.45
CA LYS A 230 12.89 18.86 30.31
C LYS A 230 12.88 18.33 28.88
N ASN A 231 14.07 18.19 28.30
CA ASN A 231 14.23 17.50 27.02
C ASN A 231 14.16 15.98 27.22
N ILE A 232 13.41 15.33 26.35
CA ILE A 232 13.26 13.88 26.22
C ILE A 232 13.78 13.52 24.82
N SER A 233 14.87 12.75 24.78
CA SER A 233 15.42 12.17 23.55
C SER A 233 14.67 10.88 23.24
N ILE A 234 14.20 10.71 22.01
CA ILE A 234 13.33 9.60 21.59
C ILE A 234 14.01 8.90 20.40
N HIS A 235 14.36 7.64 20.60
CA HIS A 235 14.90 6.76 19.57
C HIS A 235 13.79 5.84 19.07
N PHE A 236 13.71 5.66 17.75
CA PHE A 236 12.74 4.78 17.12
C PHE A 236 13.29 4.22 15.80
N THR A 237 12.64 3.17 15.29
CA THR A 237 12.81 2.67 13.91
C THR A 237 11.53 2.93 13.12
N SER A 238 11.66 3.06 11.79
CA SER A 238 10.55 3.22 10.84
C SER A 238 10.71 2.20 9.70
N SER A 239 9.60 1.65 9.18
CA SER A 239 9.62 0.85 7.95
C SER A 239 9.98 1.66 6.71
N GLU A 240 9.75 2.97 6.73
CA GLU A 240 9.90 3.85 5.58
C GLU A 240 10.42 5.26 5.95
N PHE A 241 10.92 5.97 4.94
CA PHE A 241 11.35 7.36 5.00
C PHE A 241 11.19 8.01 3.61
N PRO A 242 10.96 9.34 3.51
CA PRO A 242 10.87 10.29 4.62
C PRO A 242 9.53 10.21 5.35
N ILE A 243 9.51 10.57 6.63
CA ILE A 243 8.29 10.70 7.44
C ILE A 243 8.27 12.05 8.15
N ASP A 244 7.08 12.56 8.41
CA ASP A 244 6.80 13.77 9.15
C ASP A 244 6.32 13.40 10.56
N VAL A 245 7.08 13.79 11.59
CA VAL A 245 6.83 13.39 12.98
C VAL A 245 6.33 14.54 13.84
N ASP A 246 5.18 14.36 14.48
CA ASP A 246 4.61 15.24 15.50
C ASP A 246 4.60 14.56 16.87
N PHE A 247 4.84 15.32 17.95
CA PHE A 247 4.65 14.86 19.33
C PHE A 247 3.43 15.51 19.97
N ARG A 248 2.59 14.73 20.65
CA ARG A 248 1.42 15.20 21.39
C ARG A 248 1.48 14.75 22.84
N LEU A 249 1.34 15.70 23.77
CA LEU A 249 1.21 15.40 25.20
C LEU A 249 -0.25 15.47 25.61
N LEU A 250 -0.80 14.35 26.08
CA LEU A 250 -2.19 14.24 26.53
C LEU A 250 -2.23 14.13 28.05
N ASN A 251 -3.25 14.72 28.67
CA ASN A 251 -3.53 14.52 30.09
C ASN A 251 -4.38 13.23 30.33
N SER A 252 -4.73 12.96 31.59
CA SER A 252 -5.55 11.82 31.96
C SER A 252 -7.00 11.85 31.43
N THR A 253 -7.50 13.00 30.97
CA THR A 253 -8.80 13.13 30.29
C THR A 253 -8.70 13.03 28.77
N GLN A 254 -7.51 12.72 28.23
CA GLN A 254 -7.20 12.66 26.80
C GLN A 254 -7.28 14.03 26.09
N ASP A 255 -7.23 15.14 26.84
CA ASP A 255 -7.10 16.46 26.26
C ASP A 255 -5.64 16.69 25.85
N ILE A 256 -5.44 17.23 24.65
CA ILE A 256 -4.12 17.65 24.17
C ILE A 256 -3.68 18.90 24.94
N ILE A 257 -2.54 18.80 25.61
CA ILE A 257 -1.95 19.86 26.43
C ILE A 257 -0.82 20.56 25.70
N ASP A 258 -0.06 19.82 24.89
CA ASP A 258 1.06 20.34 24.12
C ASP A 258 1.21 19.59 22.80
N VAL A 259 1.64 20.30 21.76
CA VAL A 259 1.98 19.75 20.44
C VAL A 259 3.32 20.36 20.02
N GLN A 260 4.30 19.50 19.73
CA GLN A 260 5.57 19.91 19.15
C GLN A 260 5.67 19.33 17.76
N GLY A 261 5.84 20.25 16.81
CA GLY A 261 5.42 20.07 15.43
C GLY A 261 6.31 19.18 14.58
N THR A 262 6.12 19.36 13.28
CA THR A 262 6.47 18.39 12.27
C THR A 262 7.97 18.38 11.99
N HIS A 263 8.62 17.31 12.41
CA HIS A 263 9.99 16.98 12.10
C HIS A 263 10.00 16.05 10.89
N THR A 264 10.39 16.55 9.72
CA THR A 264 10.69 15.67 8.59
C THR A 264 11.98 14.90 8.89
N VAL A 265 11.87 13.58 8.98
CA VAL A 265 12.97 12.63 9.16
C VAL A 265 13.20 11.92 7.84
N ASN A 266 14.33 12.19 7.20
CA ASN A 266 14.63 11.65 5.87
C ASN A 266 15.31 10.28 5.91
N ASN A 267 15.85 9.89 7.07
CA ASN A 267 16.56 8.63 7.30
C ASN A 267 16.88 8.45 8.79
N GLU A 268 17.26 7.23 9.17
CA GLU A 268 17.61 6.86 10.55
C GLU A 268 18.72 7.72 11.19
N SER A 269 19.62 8.35 10.42
CA SER A 269 20.71 9.13 11.01
C SER A 269 20.29 10.47 11.61
N GLU A 270 19.05 10.88 11.35
CA GLU A 270 18.42 12.09 11.91
C GLU A 270 17.74 11.82 13.27
N ILE A 271 17.74 10.57 13.73
CA ILE A 271 17.25 10.10 15.04
C ILE A 271 18.42 10.10 16.05
N PRO A 272 18.20 10.46 17.33
CA PRO A 272 16.94 10.68 18.03
C PRO A 272 16.31 12.05 17.77
N LEU A 273 14.98 12.09 17.88
CA LEU A 273 14.23 13.34 17.98
C LEU A 273 14.16 13.81 19.44
N ILE A 274 14.03 15.13 19.62
CA ILE A 274 13.98 15.74 20.94
C ILE A 274 12.61 16.39 21.15
N TYR A 275 11.87 15.90 22.14
CA TYR A 275 10.67 16.55 22.66
C TYR A 275 11.00 17.37 23.92
N THR A 276 10.53 18.61 24.02
CA THR A 276 10.78 19.48 25.18
C THR A 276 9.56 19.57 26.09
N LEU A 277 9.50 18.77 27.16
CA LEU A 277 8.38 18.79 28.11
C LEU A 277 8.19 20.21 28.71
N PRO A 278 6.98 20.80 28.61
CA PRO A 278 6.70 22.12 29.21
C PRO A 278 6.90 22.15 30.72
N GLY A 279 7.44 23.26 31.23
CA GLY A 279 7.78 23.38 32.64
C GLY A 279 6.64 23.79 33.57
N ASP A 280 5.51 24.22 33.03
CA ASP A 280 4.34 24.76 33.73
C ASP A 280 3.15 23.79 33.77
N LEU A 281 3.40 22.50 33.53
CA LEU A 281 2.39 21.45 33.64
C LEU A 281 1.82 21.37 35.06
N ALA A 282 0.49 21.19 35.14
CA ALA A 282 -0.18 20.90 36.38
C ALA A 282 0.26 19.52 36.95
N LEU A 283 0.06 19.32 38.26
CA LEU A 283 0.28 18.00 38.85
C LEU A 283 -0.71 17.00 38.26
N GLY A 284 -0.20 15.86 37.78
CA GLY A 284 -1.01 14.87 37.09
C GLY A 284 -0.20 13.81 36.38
N ASP A 285 -0.92 12.95 35.69
CA ASP A 285 -0.37 11.91 34.82
C ASP A 285 -0.70 12.27 33.37
N TYR A 286 0.29 12.09 32.51
CA TYR A 286 0.29 12.48 31.10
C TYR A 286 0.81 11.34 30.25
N GLN A 287 0.42 11.33 28.98
CA GLN A 287 0.91 10.39 27.98
C GLN A 287 1.56 11.17 26.84
N LEU A 288 2.78 10.81 26.49
CA LEU A 288 3.47 11.36 25.32
C LEU A 288 3.23 10.41 24.14
N TRP A 289 2.57 10.92 23.12
CA TRP A 289 2.30 10.24 21.87
C TRP A 289 3.18 10.83 20.76
N MET A 290 3.56 9.97 19.82
CA MET A 290 4.22 10.33 18.58
C MET A 290 3.29 9.96 17.43
N ILE A 291 3.23 10.83 16.44
CA ILE A 291 2.46 10.62 15.21
C ILE A 291 3.46 10.76 14.08
N ALA A 292 3.60 9.70 13.30
CA ALA A 292 4.44 9.70 12.11
C ALA A 292 3.53 9.61 10.89
N GLU A 293 3.71 10.52 9.94
CA GLU A 293 2.97 10.59 8.69
C GLU A 293 3.93 10.41 7.53
N ASP A 294 3.60 9.57 6.56
CA ASP A 294 4.37 9.42 5.33
C ASP A 294 4.06 10.56 4.33
N PRO A 295 4.69 10.61 3.14
CA PRO A 295 4.41 11.63 2.13
C PRO A 295 3.02 11.54 1.49
N ASP A 296 2.32 10.41 1.65
CA ASP A 296 0.99 10.13 1.11
C ASP A 296 -0.13 10.32 2.16
N GLU A 297 0.20 10.93 3.30
CA GLU A 297 -0.70 11.25 4.42
C GLU A 297 -1.21 10.03 5.21
N ASN A 298 -0.53 8.88 5.12
CA ASN A 298 -0.80 7.73 5.98
C ASN A 298 -0.11 7.92 7.34
N ALA A 299 -0.87 7.85 8.42
CA ALA A 299 -0.38 8.19 9.76
C ALA A 299 -0.41 7.00 10.74
N ALA A 300 0.67 6.83 11.49
CA ALA A 300 0.78 5.92 12.62
C ALA A 300 0.85 6.70 13.94
N GLU A 301 0.05 6.30 14.93
CA GLU A 301 0.08 6.86 16.28
C GLU A 301 0.69 5.87 17.27
N VAL A 302 1.78 6.25 17.94
CA VAL A 302 2.51 5.38 18.88
C VAL A 302 2.69 6.06 20.23
N LEU A 303 2.42 5.32 21.31
CA LEU A 303 2.69 5.77 22.67
C LEU A 303 4.20 5.71 22.94
N VAL A 304 4.82 6.87 23.17
CA VAL A 304 6.23 6.96 23.59
C VAL A 304 6.38 6.56 25.05
N GLY A 305 5.47 7.00 25.91
CA GLY A 305 5.44 6.59 27.31
C GLY A 305 4.67 7.52 28.24
N ASP A 306 4.60 7.13 29.51
CA ASP A 306 3.89 7.87 30.55
C ASP A 306 4.80 8.87 31.27
N ILE A 307 4.27 10.05 31.55
CA ILE A 307 4.94 11.12 32.29
C ILE A 307 4.11 11.48 33.54
N ARG A 308 4.76 11.52 34.70
CA ARG A 308 4.15 11.88 35.98
C ARG A 308 4.70 13.20 36.48
N VAL A 309 3.85 14.21 36.60
CA VAL A 309 4.23 15.51 37.18
C VAL A 309 3.91 15.52 38.67
N ARG A 310 4.92 15.78 39.51
CA ARG A 310 4.83 15.75 40.99
C ARG A 310 5.47 16.99 41.60
N ASP A 311 5.08 17.33 42.83
CA ASP A 311 5.67 18.46 43.58
C ASP A 311 7.00 18.02 44.20
N GLU A 312 8.08 18.78 43.97
CA GLU A 312 9.42 18.55 44.52
C GLU A 312 9.42 18.34 46.05
N ARG A 313 8.47 18.98 46.77
CA ARG A 313 8.34 18.84 48.23
C ARG A 313 7.95 17.44 48.70
N THR A 314 7.35 16.62 47.83
CA THR A 314 7.04 15.23 48.16
C THR A 314 8.26 14.31 48.19
N ARG A 315 9.42 14.76 47.68
CA ARG A 315 10.67 13.99 47.69
C ARG A 315 11.38 13.97 49.05
N SER A 316 11.05 14.89 49.95
CA SER A 316 11.77 15.09 51.23
C SER A 316 11.13 14.38 52.44
N GLY A 317 10.17 13.49 52.24
CA GLY A 317 9.36 12.90 53.32
C GLY A 317 9.82 11.55 53.87
N GLY A 318 10.97 11.00 53.46
CA GLY A 318 11.41 9.68 53.89
C GLY A 318 12.91 9.63 54.11
N ASP A 319 13.29 9.78 55.38
CA ASP A 319 14.44 9.16 56.07
C ASP A 319 14.83 10.06 57.25
N GLU A 320 13.95 10.14 58.24
CA GLU A 320 14.37 10.39 59.62
C GLU A 320 13.91 9.17 60.43
N ASP A 321 14.85 8.25 60.60
CA ASP A 321 15.09 7.48 61.83
C ASP A 321 13.87 6.96 62.60
N ASP A 322 13.28 5.85 62.13
CA ASP A 322 12.67 4.86 63.02
C ASP A 322 13.52 3.58 62.95
N GLU A 323 14.66 3.62 63.66
CA GLU A 323 15.22 2.41 64.27
C GLU A 323 14.18 1.90 65.27
N ASP A 324 13.49 0.80 64.96
CA ASP A 324 13.43 -0.36 65.85
C ASP A 324 12.57 -1.49 65.29
N ASP A 325 13.10 -2.70 65.49
CA ASP A 325 12.42 -3.99 65.55
C ASP A 325 11.96 -4.65 64.23
N ASN A 326 12.91 -5.40 63.66
CA ASN A 326 12.85 -6.86 63.54
C ASN A 326 11.43 -7.48 63.54
N ASP A 327 11.01 -8.07 62.41
CA ASP A 327 10.46 -9.43 62.33
C ASP A 327 10.07 -9.80 60.87
N GLY A 328 10.62 -10.91 60.37
CA GLY A 328 9.92 -11.76 59.40
C GLY A 328 10.20 -11.53 57.90
N ILE A 329 11.41 -11.86 57.45
CA ILE A 329 11.63 -12.26 56.05
C ILE A 329 10.82 -13.55 55.80
N VAL A 330 9.76 -13.45 55.00
CA VAL A 330 9.12 -14.58 54.33
C VAL A 330 9.60 -14.58 52.90
N ILE A 331 10.47 -15.53 52.58
CA ILE A 331 10.90 -15.84 51.21
C ILE A 331 9.73 -16.59 50.56
N PHE A 332 9.10 -15.98 49.55
CA PHE A 332 8.25 -16.71 48.62
C PHE A 332 9.14 -17.13 47.44
N ASP A 333 9.45 -18.43 47.36
CA ASP A 333 9.88 -19.08 46.13
C ASP A 333 8.66 -19.14 45.20
N GLU A 334 8.57 -18.20 44.25
CA GLU A 334 7.69 -18.30 43.10
C GLU A 334 8.48 -18.73 41.87
N ASP A 335 8.88 -20.01 41.85
CA ASP A 335 9.16 -20.75 40.62
C ASP A 335 7.81 -21.08 39.95
N LEU A 336 7.26 -20.13 39.21
CA LEU A 336 6.18 -20.35 38.25
C LEU A 336 6.60 -19.77 36.89
N SER A 337 7.56 -20.44 36.26
CA SER A 337 7.80 -20.29 34.83
C SER A 337 6.63 -20.92 34.07
N LEU A 338 5.70 -20.06 33.67
CA LEU A 338 4.67 -20.42 32.69
C LEU A 338 5.33 -20.51 31.32
N ASP A 339 5.56 -21.74 30.87
CA ASP A 339 5.95 -22.07 29.50
C ASP A 339 4.78 -21.71 28.57
N VAL A 340 4.71 -20.43 28.17
CA VAL A 340 3.81 -19.99 27.12
C VAL A 340 4.37 -20.50 25.80
N LYS A 341 3.94 -21.70 25.40
CA LYS A 341 4.06 -22.15 24.02
C LYS A 341 3.26 -21.17 23.15
N ARG A 342 3.98 -20.20 22.56
CA ARG A 342 3.51 -19.47 21.38
C ARG A 342 3.11 -20.51 20.34
N ILE A 343 1.83 -20.56 20.02
CA ILE A 343 1.34 -21.27 18.84
C ILE A 343 1.70 -20.36 17.68
N ASP A 344 2.79 -20.69 16.99
CA ASP A 344 3.08 -20.15 15.67
C ASP A 344 1.97 -20.62 14.72
N THR A 345 1.02 -19.73 14.45
CA THR A 345 0.15 -19.89 13.28
C THR A 345 0.98 -19.44 12.08
N GLY A 346 1.65 -20.40 11.44
CA GLY A 346 2.50 -20.22 10.26
C GLY A 346 1.74 -19.70 9.03
N ILE A 347 1.30 -18.45 9.08
CA ILE A 347 0.75 -17.69 7.97
C ILE A 347 1.76 -16.64 7.48
N ASN A 348 2.68 -16.19 8.34
CA ASN A 348 3.68 -15.17 7.98
C ASN A 348 4.86 -15.68 7.13
N ASP A 349 5.05 -17.00 7.01
CA ASP A 349 6.15 -17.56 6.19
C ASP A 349 5.79 -17.71 4.70
N LEU A 350 4.54 -17.51 4.29
CA LEU A 350 4.13 -17.56 2.88
C LEU A 350 4.19 -16.21 2.16
N LEU A 351 4.41 -15.11 2.90
CA LEU A 351 4.51 -13.75 2.34
C LEU A 351 5.95 -13.28 2.10
N ASN A 352 6.96 -14.08 2.49
CA ASN A 352 8.37 -13.68 2.48
C ASN A 352 9.28 -14.47 1.51
N ASP A 353 8.73 -15.33 0.66
CA ASP A 353 9.50 -15.93 -0.43
C ASP A 353 9.32 -15.07 -1.71
N PRO A 354 10.25 -14.13 -2.01
CA PRO A 354 10.23 -13.46 -3.30
C PRO A 354 10.41 -14.52 -4.39
N ILE A 355 9.38 -14.70 -5.21
CA ILE A 355 9.46 -15.50 -6.43
C ILE A 355 10.54 -14.83 -7.31
N SER A 356 11.73 -15.44 -7.35
CA SER A 356 12.83 -14.98 -8.20
C SER A 356 12.48 -15.24 -9.66
N LEU A 357 11.85 -14.25 -10.30
CA LEU A 357 11.74 -14.17 -11.75
C LEU A 357 13.07 -13.66 -12.32
N ASN A 358 14.10 -14.51 -12.33
CA ASN A 358 15.34 -14.26 -13.07
C ASN A 358 15.09 -14.41 -14.58
N GLY A 359 14.43 -13.41 -15.18
CA GLY A 359 14.52 -13.11 -16.60
C GLY A 359 15.42 -11.90 -16.76
N ASP A 360 16.54 -12.04 -17.48
CA ASP A 360 17.41 -10.93 -17.84
C ASP A 360 16.63 -9.92 -18.69
N TYR A 361 16.00 -8.93 -18.07
CA TYR A 361 15.32 -7.84 -18.75
C TYR A 361 16.34 -6.77 -19.16
N GLU A 362 16.60 -6.66 -20.46
CA GLU A 362 17.19 -5.46 -21.04
C GLU A 362 16.20 -4.30 -20.84
N LYS A 363 16.51 -3.42 -19.88
CA LYS A 363 15.77 -2.21 -19.55
C LYS A 363 15.68 -1.29 -20.78
N GLU A 364 14.59 -1.38 -21.53
CA GLU A 364 14.23 -0.32 -22.48
C GLU A 364 13.90 0.94 -21.67
N SER A 365 14.76 1.96 -21.76
CA SER A 365 14.55 3.23 -21.09
C SER A 365 13.35 3.95 -21.71
N GLY A 366 12.20 3.84 -21.04
CA GLY A 366 11.00 4.64 -21.30
C GLY A 366 11.37 6.12 -21.45
N SER A 367 10.93 6.69 -22.56
CA SER A 367 11.42 7.92 -23.18
C SER A 367 11.04 9.21 -22.44
N TRP A 368 11.46 9.37 -21.19
CA TRP A 368 11.45 10.68 -20.52
C TRP A 368 12.42 11.66 -21.20
N GLY A 369 13.45 11.13 -21.87
CA GLY A 369 14.39 11.92 -22.68
C GLY A 369 13.74 12.65 -23.87
N ALA A 370 12.67 12.09 -24.47
CA ALA A 370 12.00 12.74 -25.60
C ALA A 370 11.23 13.99 -25.17
N TRP A 371 10.58 13.98 -23.99
CA TRP A 371 9.84 15.14 -23.49
C TRP A 371 10.76 16.31 -23.14
N ILE A 372 11.93 16.02 -22.57
CA ILE A 372 12.97 17.05 -22.31
C ILE A 372 13.42 17.71 -23.63
N ILE A 373 13.61 16.92 -24.70
CA ILE A 373 13.98 17.45 -26.02
C ILE A 373 12.87 18.32 -26.60
N VAL A 374 11.59 17.93 -26.45
CA VAL A 374 10.45 18.73 -26.91
C VAL A 374 10.38 20.08 -26.19
N ILE A 375 10.58 20.11 -24.87
CA ILE A 375 10.59 21.36 -24.08
C ILE A 375 11.72 22.29 -24.55
N ILE A 376 12.94 21.76 -24.73
CA ILE A 376 14.09 22.53 -25.23
C ILE A 376 13.81 23.12 -26.62
N ILE A 377 13.17 22.35 -27.51
CA ILE A 377 12.84 22.82 -28.87
C ILE A 377 11.80 23.94 -28.82
N VAL A 378 10.75 23.80 -28.00
CA VAL A 378 9.70 24.82 -27.86
C VAL A 378 10.29 26.13 -27.31
N ASP A 379 11.12 26.05 -26.28
CA ASP A 379 11.80 27.23 -25.71
C ASP A 379 12.74 27.91 -26.72
N PHE A 380 13.46 27.11 -27.52
CA PHE A 380 14.34 27.65 -28.56
C PHE A 380 13.56 28.36 -29.67
N ILE A 381 12.41 27.79 -30.10
CA ILE A 381 11.53 28.43 -31.09
C ILE A 381 10.97 29.74 -30.54
N LEU A 382 10.53 29.75 -29.27
CA LEU A 382 9.99 30.96 -28.63
C LEU A 382 11.06 32.07 -28.58
N LEU A 383 12.30 31.72 -28.24
CA LEU A 383 13.44 32.63 -28.24
C LEU A 383 13.69 33.22 -29.63
N LEU A 384 13.66 32.40 -30.68
CA LEU A 384 13.83 32.85 -32.07
C LEU A 384 12.72 33.82 -32.50
N ILE A 385 11.47 33.56 -32.12
CA ILE A 385 10.34 34.46 -32.40
C ILE A 385 10.55 35.82 -31.72
N ILE A 386 10.99 35.82 -30.46
CA ILE A 386 11.28 37.05 -29.71
C ILE A 386 12.43 37.83 -30.38
N LEU A 387 13.51 37.16 -30.77
CA LEU A 387 14.65 37.79 -31.46
C LEU A 387 14.24 38.37 -32.81
N ALA A 388 13.41 37.67 -33.59
CA ALA A 388 12.88 38.17 -34.86
C ALA A 388 12.01 39.42 -34.65
N ALA A 389 11.12 39.41 -33.67
CA ALA A 389 10.27 40.56 -33.33
C ALA A 389 11.09 41.78 -32.86
N LEU A 390 12.23 41.56 -32.19
CA LEU A 390 13.15 42.62 -31.77
C LEU A 390 13.99 43.15 -32.95
N GLY A 391 14.41 42.29 -33.87
CA GLY A 391 15.17 42.66 -35.07
C GLY A 391 14.37 43.47 -36.09
N LEU A 392 13.05 43.28 -36.14
CA LEU A 392 12.12 44.01 -37.00
C LEU A 392 11.84 45.47 -36.55
N LYS A 393 12.36 45.89 -35.39
CA LYS A 393 12.17 47.24 -34.84
C LYS A 393 13.37 48.19 -35.04
N ARG A 394 14.26 47.88 -35.99
CA ARG A 394 15.35 48.77 -36.41
C ARG A 394 14.95 49.69 -37.55
#